data_AF-A0A1E1W465-F1
#
_entry.id   AF-A0A1E1W465-F1
#
_cell.length_a   1.000
_cell.length_b   1.000
_cell.length_c   1.000
_cell.angle_alpha   90.00
_cell.angle_beta   90.00
_cell.angle_gamma   90.00
#
_symmetry.space_group_name_H-M   'P 1'
#
loop_
_entity.id
_entity.type
_entity.pdbx_description
1 polymer ?
#
loop_
_entity_poly.entity_id
_entity_poly.type
_entity_poly.pdbx_seq_one_letter_code
_entity_poly.pdbx_strand_id
1 'polypeptide(L)'
;ATFCQEPVNKNFDCNFFSAILLQRKWKNLRDSYSRELNKQRASKSGSAASSHRKYQHFDRLQFLSCLSETRPIDISTQPSTSKKRKVSEQPVEDDTNKILKILIERMQKKMNLLKMMAIG
;
A
#
# COMPACT_ATOMS: atom_id res chain seq x y z
N ALA A 1 -22.36 -16.91 42.60
CA ALA A 1 -22.33 -16.86 41.13
C ALA A 1 -20.96 -16.38 40.71
N THR A 2 -20.12 -17.27 40.20
CA THR A 2 -18.75 -16.93 39.75
C THR A 2 -18.87 -16.20 38.43
N PHE A 3 -18.53 -14.91 38.41
CA PHE A 3 -18.47 -14.10 37.19
C PHE A 3 -17.24 -14.54 36.40
N CYS A 4 -17.44 -15.39 35.39
CA CYS A 4 -16.39 -15.79 34.46
C CYS A 4 -15.98 -14.58 33.62
N GLN A 5 -14.96 -13.86 34.06
CA GLN A 5 -14.32 -12.83 33.25
C GLN A 5 -13.50 -13.52 32.16
N GLU A 6 -13.97 -13.46 30.90
CA GLU A 6 -13.15 -13.90 29.78
C GLU A 6 -11.88 -13.03 29.68
N PRO A 7 -10.69 -13.62 29.47
CA PRO A 7 -9.48 -12.85 29.27
C PRO A 7 -9.59 -12.11 27.94
N VAL A 8 -9.68 -10.77 28.00
CA VAL A 8 -9.58 -9.88 26.83
C VAL A 8 -8.35 -10.27 26.02
N ASN A 9 -8.60 -10.91 24.88
CA ASN A 9 -7.59 -11.51 24.04
C ASN A 9 -6.73 -10.41 23.39
N LYS A 10 -5.60 -10.09 24.03
CA LYS A 10 -4.63 -9.07 23.60
C LYS A 10 -4.00 -9.36 22.22
N ASN A 11 -4.27 -10.52 21.61
CA ASN A 11 -3.73 -10.91 20.30
C ASN A 11 -4.45 -10.28 19.10
N PHE A 12 -5.65 -9.71 19.28
CA PHE A 12 -6.41 -9.14 18.15
C PHE A 12 -5.75 -7.88 17.57
N ASP A 13 -5.07 -7.09 18.40
CA ASP A 13 -4.56 -5.78 18.00
C ASP A 13 -3.22 -5.85 17.24
N CYS A 14 -2.39 -6.85 17.50
CA CYS A 14 -1.09 -7.04 16.84
C CYS A 14 -1.25 -7.46 15.36
N ASN A 15 -2.33 -8.20 15.07
CA ASN A 15 -2.63 -8.71 13.73
C ASN A 15 -3.09 -7.57 12.80
N PHE A 16 -3.86 -6.62 13.31
CA PHE A 16 -4.35 -5.49 12.51
C PHE A 16 -3.22 -4.59 12.03
N PHE A 17 -2.30 -4.22 12.92
CA PHE A 17 -1.16 -3.38 12.57
C PHE A 17 -0.25 -4.06 11.53
N SER A 18 0.00 -5.36 11.73
CA SER A 18 0.74 -6.20 10.80
C SER A 18 0.09 -6.24 9.41
N ALA A 19 -1.24 -6.37 9.35
CA ALA A 19 -1.98 -6.37 8.10
C ALA A 19 -1.88 -5.03 7.34
N ILE A 20 -2.02 -3.90 8.03
CA ILE A 20 -1.88 -2.57 7.41
C ILE A 20 -0.46 -2.34 6.89
N LEU A 21 0.56 -2.71 7.66
CA LEU A 21 1.94 -2.62 7.22
C LEU A 21 2.23 -3.50 6.00
N LEU A 22 1.69 -4.72 5.99
CA LEU A 22 1.84 -5.64 4.87
C LEU A 22 1.19 -5.07 3.61
N GLN A 23 -0.04 -4.55 3.71
CA GLN A 23 -0.75 -3.91 2.61
C GLN A 23 0.06 -2.72 2.04
N ARG A 24 0.65 -1.90 2.92
CA ARG A 24 1.50 -0.77 2.51
C ARG A 24 2.76 -1.25 1.77
N LYS A 25 3.48 -2.22 2.32
CA LYS A 25 4.67 -2.80 1.66
C LYS A 25 4.31 -3.39 0.29
N TRP A 26 3.18 -4.09 0.21
CA TRP A 26 2.69 -4.67 -1.04
C TRP A 26 2.33 -3.61 -2.07
N LYS A 27 1.66 -2.52 -1.66
CA LYS A 27 1.40 -1.36 -2.52
C LYS A 27 2.71 -0.79 -3.08
N ASN A 28 3.70 -0.54 -2.23
CA ASN A 28 4.98 0.03 -2.66
C ASN A 28 5.72 -0.86 -3.68
N LEU A 29 5.65 -2.19 -3.52
CA LEU A 29 6.22 -3.14 -4.49
C LEU A 29 5.51 -3.05 -5.85
N ARG A 30 4.17 -3.07 -5.86
CA ARG A 30 3.37 -2.93 -7.09
C ARG A 30 3.57 -1.59 -7.80
N ASP A 31 3.66 -0.51 -7.03
CA ASP A 31 3.89 0.83 -7.57
C ASP A 31 5.28 0.93 -8.21
N SER A 32 6.30 0.36 -7.56
CA SER A 32 7.67 0.32 -8.09
C SER A 32 7.75 -0.49 -9.38
N TYR A 33 7.10 -1.66 -9.41
CA TYR A 33 7.00 -2.48 -10.61
C TYR A 33 6.27 -1.75 -11.76
N SER A 34 5.12 -1.13 -11.48
CA SER A 34 4.32 -0.39 -12.47
C SER A 34 5.09 0.79 -13.06
N ARG A 35 5.85 1.52 -12.24
CA ARG A 35 6.72 2.61 -12.70
C ARG A 35 7.79 2.09 -13.66
N GLU A 36 8.44 1.00 -13.29
CA GLU A 36 9.49 0.40 -14.13
C GLU A 36 8.94 -0.16 -15.44
N LEU A 37 7.76 -0.79 -15.39
CA LEU A 37 7.06 -1.29 -16.56
C LEU A 37 6.68 -0.16 -17.52
N ASN A 38 6.19 0.97 -16.99
CA ASN A 38 5.91 2.16 -17.78
C ASN A 38 7.18 2.78 -18.37
N LYS A 39 8.30 2.77 -17.64
CA LYS A 39 9.59 3.21 -18.20
C LYS A 39 10.00 2.31 -19.36
N GLN A 40 9.97 0.99 -19.20
CA GLN A 40 10.33 0.06 -20.28
C GLN A 40 9.43 0.24 -21.51
N ARG A 41 8.12 0.48 -21.33
CA ARG A 41 7.18 0.79 -22.42
C ARG A 41 7.47 2.15 -23.09
N ALA A 42 7.91 3.14 -22.32
CA ALA A 42 8.19 4.49 -22.82
C ALA A 42 9.62 4.67 -23.35
N SER A 43 10.52 3.73 -23.04
CA SER A 43 11.90 3.73 -23.53
C SER A 43 11.92 3.63 -25.04
N LYS A 44 12.53 4.62 -25.68
CA LYS A 44 12.74 4.64 -27.13
C LYS A 44 13.91 3.71 -27.47
N SER A 45 13.75 2.93 -28.52
CA SER A 45 14.83 2.06 -29.02
C SER A 45 15.93 2.88 -29.71
N GLY A 46 17.16 2.36 -29.71
CA GLY A 46 18.30 2.94 -30.44
C GLY A 46 19.19 3.86 -29.59
N SER A 47 19.93 4.75 -30.26
CA SER A 47 20.93 5.66 -29.66
C SER A 47 20.36 6.71 -28.71
N ALA A 48 19.03 6.85 -28.63
CA ALA A 48 18.33 7.69 -27.66
C ALA A 48 17.92 6.94 -26.38
N ALA A 49 18.24 5.64 -26.27
CA ALA A 49 17.97 4.85 -25.07
C ALA A 49 18.92 5.27 -23.94
N SER A 50 18.36 5.84 -22.87
CA SER A 50 19.13 6.10 -21.65
C SER A 50 19.40 4.77 -20.92
N SER A 51 20.66 4.52 -20.56
CA SER A 51 21.05 3.38 -19.73
C SER A 51 20.50 3.55 -18.32
N HIS A 52 19.29 3.07 -18.07
CA HIS A 52 18.68 3.03 -16.73
C HIS A 52 18.92 1.68 -16.06
N ARG A 53 19.28 1.71 -14.77
CA ARG A 53 19.37 0.51 -13.96
C ARG A 53 17.96 0.02 -13.60
N LYS A 54 17.63 -1.16 -14.11
CA LYS A 54 16.38 -1.88 -13.82
C LYS A 54 16.12 -2.03 -12.32
N TYR A 55 14.86 -1.89 -11.91
CA TYR A 55 14.46 -2.14 -10.52
C TYR A 55 14.81 -3.57 -10.09
N GLN A 56 15.48 -3.72 -8.93
CA GLN A 56 16.08 -4.98 -8.48
C GLN A 56 15.08 -6.15 -8.39
N HIS A 57 13.82 -5.87 -8.04
CA HIS A 57 12.78 -6.90 -7.91
C HIS A 57 11.89 -7.02 -9.15
N PHE A 58 12.21 -6.33 -10.24
CA PHE A 58 11.35 -6.32 -11.43
C PHE A 58 11.12 -7.72 -12.00
N ASP A 59 12.18 -8.51 -12.15
CA ASP A 59 12.09 -9.87 -12.69
C ASP A 59 11.24 -10.79 -11.81
N ARG A 60 11.38 -10.66 -10.49
CA ARG A 60 10.60 -11.45 -9.52
C ARG A 60 9.13 -11.04 -9.51
N LEU A 61 8.82 -9.80 -9.89
CA LEU A 61 7.47 -9.24 -9.93
C LEU A 61 6.83 -9.35 -11.32
N GLN A 62 7.47 -10.01 -12.28
CA GLN A 62 6.98 -10.11 -13.65
C GLN A 62 5.60 -10.78 -13.74
N PHE A 63 5.27 -11.68 -12.81
CA PHE A 63 3.94 -12.29 -12.72
C PHE A 63 2.80 -11.29 -12.50
N LEU A 64 3.11 -10.07 -12.04
CA LEU A 64 2.12 -8.99 -11.90
C LEU A 64 1.71 -8.39 -13.25
N SER A 65 2.40 -8.69 -14.35
CA SER A 65 2.05 -8.19 -15.69
C SER A 65 0.61 -8.53 -16.06
N CYS A 66 0.16 -9.76 -15.80
CA CYS A 66 -1.19 -10.24 -16.10
C CYS A 66 -2.29 -9.46 -15.37
N LEU A 67 -1.97 -8.84 -14.23
CA LEU A 67 -2.90 -8.01 -13.46
C LEU A 67 -2.90 -6.54 -13.92
N SER A 68 -1.86 -6.12 -14.65
CA SER A 68 -1.69 -4.74 -15.12
C SER A 68 -2.35 -4.46 -16.46
N GLU A 69 -2.67 -5.50 -17.22
CA GLU A 69 -3.46 -5.42 -18.44
C GLU A 69 -4.93 -5.29 -18.05
N THR A 70 -5.39 -4.06 -17.88
CA THR A 70 -6.83 -3.78 -17.87
C THR A 70 -7.40 -4.38 -19.15
N ARG A 71 -8.27 -5.40 -19.01
CA ARG A 71 -9.10 -5.90 -20.10
C ARG A 71 -9.64 -4.68 -20.85
N PRO A 72 -9.51 -4.60 -22.19
CA PRO A 72 -10.21 -3.58 -22.92
C PRO A 72 -11.69 -3.72 -22.57
N ILE A 73 -12.23 -2.74 -21.86
CA ILE A 73 -13.66 -2.58 -21.75
C ILE A 73 -14.05 -2.12 -23.14
N ASP A 74 -14.76 -2.96 -23.87
CA ASP A 74 -15.22 -2.69 -25.23
C ASP A 74 -16.32 -1.61 -25.15
N ILE A 75 -15.89 -0.36 -24.92
CA ILE A 75 -16.76 0.81 -24.92
C ILE A 75 -16.64 1.42 -26.31
N SER A 76 -17.39 0.85 -27.25
CA SER A 76 -17.82 1.58 -28.43
C SER A 76 -18.56 2.84 -27.95
N THR A 77 -17.86 4.00 -27.94
CA THR A 77 -18.35 5.36 -28.23
C THR A 77 -17.48 6.44 -27.53
N GLN A 78 -16.63 7.08 -28.35
CA GLN A 78 -16.02 8.43 -28.25
C GLN A 78 -14.84 8.71 -27.29
N PRO A 79 -13.81 9.45 -27.76
CA PRO A 79 -12.56 9.71 -27.04
C PRO A 79 -12.73 10.91 -26.09
N SER A 80 -12.78 10.66 -24.78
CA SER A 80 -12.43 11.70 -23.82
C SER A 80 -10.90 11.71 -23.66
N THR A 81 -10.32 12.89 -23.84
CA THR A 81 -8.89 13.14 -23.91
C THR A 81 -8.16 12.54 -22.71
N SER A 82 -7.31 11.56 -23.01
CA SER A 82 -6.40 10.92 -22.07
C SER A 82 -5.51 11.96 -21.42
N LYS A 83 -5.93 12.42 -20.24
CA LYS A 83 -5.13 13.25 -19.35
C LYS A 83 -3.93 12.40 -18.93
N LYS A 84 -2.82 12.57 -19.65
CA LYS A 84 -1.49 12.05 -19.31
C LYS A 84 -1.18 12.57 -17.92
N ARG A 85 -1.47 11.75 -16.90
CA ARG A 85 -1.13 12.08 -15.52
C ARG A 85 0.38 12.22 -15.48
N LYS A 86 0.87 13.46 -15.38
CA LYS A 86 2.18 13.73 -14.81
C LYS A 86 2.12 13.08 -13.44
N VAL A 87 2.83 11.97 -13.28
CA VAL A 87 3.14 11.44 -11.95
C VAL A 87 4.15 12.42 -11.37
N SER A 88 3.62 13.53 -10.86
CA SER A 88 4.33 14.42 -9.96
C SER A 88 4.68 13.60 -8.73
N GLU A 89 5.97 13.56 -8.45
CA GLU A 89 6.58 13.10 -7.23
C GLU A 89 5.87 13.77 -6.05
N GLN A 90 4.94 13.05 -5.43
CA GLN A 90 4.42 13.35 -4.12
C GLN A 90 4.51 12.04 -3.35
N PRO A 91 5.28 11.98 -2.26
CA PRO A 91 5.18 10.89 -1.31
C PRO A 91 3.73 10.88 -0.83
N VAL A 92 2.92 9.93 -1.31
CA VAL A 92 1.62 9.61 -0.69
C VAL A 92 1.92 8.82 0.59
N GLU A 93 2.73 9.42 1.45
CA GLU A 93 3.19 8.89 2.72
C GLU A 93 2.42 9.54 3.88
N ASP A 94 1.60 10.56 3.62
CA ASP A 94 1.00 11.35 4.69
C ASP A 94 -0.24 10.67 5.32
N ASP A 95 -1.16 10.15 4.50
CA ASP A 95 -2.46 9.67 5.02
C ASP A 95 -2.35 8.37 5.82
N THR A 96 -1.56 7.41 5.36
CA THR A 96 -1.43 6.11 6.05
C THR A 96 -0.64 6.23 7.35
N ASN A 97 0.40 7.06 7.38
CA ASN A 97 1.19 7.32 8.59
C ASN A 97 0.38 8.11 9.63
N LYS A 98 -0.48 9.04 9.19
CA LYS A 98 -1.46 9.71 10.08
C LYS A 98 -2.45 8.71 10.68
N ILE A 99 -3.05 7.84 9.86
CA ILE A 99 -3.99 6.81 10.34
C ILE A 99 -3.29 5.87 11.34
N LEU A 100 -2.05 5.45 11.05
CA LEU A 100 -1.24 4.63 11.95
C LEU A 100 -0.99 5.33 13.29
N LYS A 101 -0.59 6.60 13.28
CA LYS A 101 -0.38 7.39 14.51
C LYS A 101 -1.66 7.51 15.34
N ILE A 102 -2.78 7.84 14.69
CA ILE A 102 -4.08 7.98 15.36
C ILE A 102 -4.52 6.66 16.01
N LEU A 103 -4.30 5.53 15.34
CA LEU A 103 -4.61 4.20 15.89
C LEU A 103 -3.72 3.86 17.09
N ILE A 104 -2.41 4.10 16.99
CA ILE A 104 -1.45 3.87 18.07
C ILE A 104 -1.84 4.69 19.31
N GLU A 105 -2.12 5.98 19.14
CA GLU A 105 -2.51 6.86 20.24
C GLU A 105 -3.82 6.40 20.91
N ARG A 106 -4.83 6.03 20.11
CA ARG A 106 -6.09 5.50 20.64
C ARG A 106 -5.91 4.22 21.44
N MET A 107 -5.05 3.32 20.98
CA MET A 107 -4.73 2.09 21.70
C MET A 107 -4.00 2.37 23.01
N GLN A 108 -2.99 3.25 22.99
CA GLN A 108 -2.25 3.64 24.20
C GLN A 108 -3.17 4.27 25.24
N LYS A 109 -4.09 5.14 24.80
CA LYS A 109 -5.10 5.76 25.67
C LYS A 109 -6.02 4.72 26.30
N LYS A 110 -6.49 3.74 25.51
CA LYS A 110 -7.33 2.64 26.00
C LYS A 110 -6.58 1.78 27.03
N MET A 111 -5.31 1.46 26.77
CA MET A 111 -4.48 0.67 27.67
C MET A 111 -4.19 1.39 28.99
N ASN A 112 -3.92 2.70 28.93
CA ASN A 112 -3.74 3.53 30.13
C ASN A 112 -5.03 3.59 30.97
N LEU A 113 -6.19 3.72 30.32
CA LEU A 113 -7.48 3.72 31.02
C LEU A 113 -7.74 2.39 31.75
N LEU A 114 -7.52 1.26 31.07
CA LEU A 114 -7.62 -0.08 31.67
C LEU A 114 -6.68 -0.24 32.87
N LYS A 115 -5.46 0.33 32.79
CA LYS A 115 -4.49 0.28 33.90
C LYS A 115 -4.95 1.09 35.11
N MET A 116 -5.60 2.24 34.90
CA MET A 116 -6.16 3.07 35.97
C MET A 116 -7.35 2.39 36.66
N MET A 117 -8.19 1.69 35.90
CA MET A 117 -9.37 0.98 36.42
C MET A 117 -9.03 -0.29 37.22
N ALA A 118 -7.80 -0.80 37.14
CA ALA A 118 -7.38 -2.01 37.84
C ALA A 118 -6.67 -1.74 39.19
N ILE A 119 -6.45 -0.47 39.54
CA ILE A 119 -5.72 -0.05 40.76
C ILE A 119 -6.69 0.44 41.86
N GLY A 120 -7.97 0.67 41.54
CA GLY A 120 -9.03 0.99 42.52
C GLY A 120 -9.94 -0.19 42.78
#